data_AF-A0A968VHQ6-F1
#
_entry.id   AF-A0A968VHQ6-F1
#
_cell.length_a   1.000
_cell.length_b   1.000
_cell.length_c   1.000
_cell.angle_alpha   90.00
_cell.angle_beta   90.00
_cell.angle_gamma   90.00
#
_symmetry.space_group_name_H-M   'P 1'
#
loop_
_entity.id
_entity.type
_entity.pdbx_description
1 polymer ?
#
loop_
_entity_poly.entity_id
_entity_poly.type
_entity_poly.pdbx_seq_one_letter_code
_entity_poly.pdbx_strand_id
1 'polypeptide(L)' 'MTSPVTSPASTHSETAVWESLRQAIVESSGFKRWLNGRSCPTSPTELDHVVHQYLEQTLSTLAY' A
#
# COMPACT_ATOMS: atom_id res chain seq x y z
N MET A 1 -7.32 19.37 -28.04
CA MET A 1 -5.96 18.82 -27.90
C MET A 1 -5.36 19.40 -26.62
N THR A 2 -5.62 18.81 -25.46
CA THR A 2 -4.99 19.23 -24.18
C THR A 2 -4.30 18.01 -23.60
N SER A 3 -3.01 17.90 -23.89
CA SER A 3 -2.13 16.91 -23.28
C SER A 3 -1.86 17.34 -21.84
N PRO A 4 -2.01 16.47 -20.82
CA PRO A 4 -1.57 16.79 -19.48
C PRO A 4 -0.04 16.81 -19.47
N VAL A 5 0.52 17.92 -18.99
CA VAL A 5 1.94 18.06 -18.67
C VAL A 5 2.26 17.17 -17.47
N THR A 6 2.75 15.96 -17.75
CA THR A 6 3.33 15.10 -16.72
C THR A 6 4.62 15.76 -16.25
N SER A 7 4.54 16.38 -15.08
CA SER A 7 5.68 16.94 -14.37
C SER A 7 6.46 15.78 -13.73
N PRO A 8 7.72 15.51 -14.09
CA PRO A 8 8.46 14.34 -13.61
C PRO A 8 8.89 14.43 -12.13
N ALA A 9 8.58 15.53 -11.43
CA ALA A 9 8.96 15.74 -10.03
C ALA A 9 7.99 15.11 -9.03
N SER A 10 6.72 14.87 -9.40
CA SER A 10 5.69 14.37 -8.47
C SER A 10 5.86 12.89 -8.14
N THR A 11 6.27 12.09 -9.12
CA THR A 11 6.37 10.62 -9.01
C THR A 11 7.38 10.18 -7.95
N HIS A 12 8.48 10.91 -7.79
CA HIS A 12 9.51 10.58 -6.80
C HIS A 12 9.00 10.81 -5.37
N SER A 13 8.28 11.91 -5.14
CA SER A 13 7.66 12.20 -3.84
C SER A 13 6.53 11.22 -3.51
N GLU A 14 5.67 10.89 -4.49
CA GLU A 14 4.60 9.91 -4.30
C GLU A 14 5.15 8.52 -3.95
N THR A 15 6.25 8.12 -4.60
CA THR A 15 6.92 6.83 -4.31
C THR A 15 7.48 6.81 -2.89
N ALA A 16 8.17 7.87 -2.45
CA ALA A 16 8.72 7.95 -1.09
C ALA A 16 7.63 7.96 0.00
N VAL A 17 6.49 8.61 -0.28
CA VAL A 17 5.33 8.60 0.61
C VAL A 17 4.73 7.19 0.69
N TRP A 18 4.58 6.51 -0.45
CA TRP A 18 4.08 5.14 -0.51
C TRP A 18 4.99 4.18 0.26
N GLU A 19 6.31 4.24 0.07
CA GLU A 19 7.26 3.38 0.79
C GLU A 19 7.16 3.55 2.31
N SER A 20 7.08 4.80 2.78
CA SER A 20 6.94 5.12 4.21
C SER A 20 5.62 4.60 4.78
N LEU A 21 4.50 4.79 4.05
CA LEU A 21 3.18 4.30 4.45
C LEU A 21 3.16 2.77 4.50
N ARG A 22 3.65 2.13 3.44
CA ARG A 22 3.73 0.68 3.32
C ARG A 22 4.50 0.10 4.50
N GLN A 23 5.64 0.68 4.86
CA GLN A 23 6.42 0.23 5.99
C GLN A 23 5.66 0.38 7.32
N ALA A 24 5.03 1.53 7.57
CA ALA A 24 4.24 1.75 8.77
C ALA A 24 3.06 0.76 8.91
N ILE A 25 2.40 0.42 7.79
CA ILE A 25 1.35 -0.61 7.76
C ILE A 25 1.92 -1.97 8.11
N VAL A 26 3.02 -2.38 7.48
CA VAL A 26 3.66 -3.68 7.72
C VAL A 26 4.11 -3.85 9.17
N GLU A 27 4.60 -2.76 9.78
CA GLU A 27 5.03 -2.76 11.17
C GLU A 27 3.84 -2.77 12.16
N SER A 28 2.65 -2.37 11.72
CA SER A 28 1.45 -2.30 12.57
C SER A 28 0.99 -3.68 13.07
N SER A 29 0.49 -3.71 14.29
CA SER A 29 -0.08 -4.92 14.90
C SER A 29 -1.35 -5.41 14.18
N GLY A 30 -2.14 -4.51 13.62
CA GLY A 30 -3.33 -4.83 12.84
C GLY A 30 -2.99 -5.63 11.58
N PHE A 31 -2.02 -5.15 10.80
CA PHE A 31 -1.56 -5.85 9.60
C PHE A 31 -0.92 -7.20 9.93
N LYS A 32 -0.03 -7.25 10.94
CA LYS A 32 0.61 -8.52 11.37
C LYS A 32 -0.41 -9.57 11.79
N ARG A 33 -1.48 -9.18 12.48
CA ARG A 33 -2.58 -10.08 12.86
C ARG A 33 -3.42 -10.50 11.66
N TRP A 34 -3.70 -9.58 10.74
CA TRP A 34 -4.46 -9.86 9.52
C TRP A 34 -3.71 -10.78 8.55
N LEU A 35 -2.38 -10.66 8.49
CA LEU A 35 -1.50 -11.52 7.70
C LEU A 35 -1.30 -12.91 8.34
N ASN A 36 -1.57 -13.07 9.63
CA ASN A 36 -1.40 -14.34 10.34
C ASN A 36 -2.34 -15.40 9.75
N GLY A 37 -1.76 -16.48 9.20
CA GLY A 37 -2.49 -17.53 8.48
C GLY A 37 -2.66 -17.30 6.97
N ARG A 38 -2.10 -16.21 6.42
CA ARG A 38 -1.97 -15.97 4.97
C ARG A 38 -0.54 -16.16 4.50
N SER A 39 -0.35 -16.25 3.18
CA SER A 39 0.98 -16.32 2.57
C SER A 39 1.79 -15.05 2.89
N CYS A 40 3.02 -15.27 3.37
CA CYS A 40 4.00 -14.21 3.53
C CYS A 40 4.45 -13.70 2.14
N PRO A 41 4.39 -12.39 1.86
CA PRO A 41 4.92 -11.85 0.62
C PRO A 41 6.43 -12.05 0.56
N THR A 42 6.94 -12.60 -0.54
CA THR A 42 8.36 -12.93 -0.71
C THR A 42 9.11 -11.87 -1.53
N SER A 43 8.36 -11.06 -2.29
CA SER A 43 8.89 -9.97 -3.11
C SER A 43 8.26 -8.61 -2.73
N PRO A 44 8.92 -7.48 -3.05
CA PRO A 44 8.36 -6.16 -2.80
C PRO A 44 7.03 -5.94 -3.53
N THR A 45 6.90 -6.44 -4.76
CA THR A 45 5.67 -6.36 -5.55
C THR A 45 4.52 -7.14 -4.90
N GLU A 46 4.79 -8.33 -4.37
CA GLU A 46 3.78 -9.07 -3.60
C GLU A 46 3.41 -8.34 -2.31
N LEU A 47 4.39 -7.74 -1.64
CA LEU A 47 4.14 -6.96 -0.43
C LEU A 47 3.20 -5.79 -0.71
N ASP A 48 3.40 -5.07 -1.82
CA ASP A 48 2.47 -4.02 -2.26
C ASP A 48 1.06 -4.57 -2.50
N HIS A 49 0.95 -5.71 -3.17
CA HIS A 49 -0.35 -6.34 -3.43
C HIS A 49 -1.09 -6.72 -2.13
N VAL A 50 -0.36 -7.30 -1.18
CA VAL A 50 -0.90 -7.69 0.13
C VAL A 50 -1.29 -6.47 0.97
N VAL A 51 -0.49 -5.41 0.94
CA VAL A 51 -0.80 -4.13 1.61
C VAL A 51 -2.05 -3.48 1.01
N HIS A 52 -2.20 -3.51 -0.32
CA HIS A 52 -3.42 -3.04 -1.00
C HIS A 52 -4.65 -3.82 -0.54
N GLN A 53 -4.60 -5.15 -0.51
CA GLN A 53 -5.72 -5.98 -0.05
C GLN A 53 -6.12 -5.68 1.40
N TYR A 54 -5.14 -5.46 2.28
CA TYR A 54 -5.41 -5.06 3.66
C TYR A 54 -6.13 -3.71 3.73
N LEU A 55 -5.67 -2.72 2.96
CA LEU A 55 -6.31 -1.40 2.90
C LEU A 55 -7.73 -1.48 2.35
N GLU A 56 -7.95 -2.21 1.25
CA GLU A 56 -9.29 -2.40 0.68
C GLU A 56 -10.25 -3.03 1.70
N GLN A 57 -9.80 -4.09 2.39
CA GLN A 57 -10.64 -4.79 3.35
C GLN A 57 -10.94 -3.93 4.58
N THR A 58 -9.95 -3.20 5.09
CA THR A 58 -10.13 -2.31 6.25
C THR A 58 -11.02 -1.11 5.92
N LEU A 59 -10.85 -0.50 4.74
CA LEU A 59 -11.71 0.58 4.27
C LEU A 59 -13.14 0.11 4.00
N SER A 60 -13.31 -1.08 3.41
CA SER A 60 -14.64 -1.67 3.20
C SER A 60 -15.35 -1.96 4.52
N THR A 61 -14.63 -2.26 5.59
CA THR A 61 -15.21 -2.52 6.93
C THR A 61 -15.66 -1.22 7.62
N LEU A 62 -15.04 -0.09 7.29
CA LEU A 62 -15.39 1.24 7.84
C LEU A 62 -16.50 1.97 7.05
N ALA A 63 -16.88 1.45 5.88
CA ALA A 63 -17.92 2.04 5.02
C ALA A 63 -19.36 1.61 5.37
N TYR A 64 -19.52 0.88 6.48
CA TYR A 64 -20.80 0.47 7.06
C TYR A 64 -21.05 1.20 8.37
#